data_AF-K1R8X3-F1
#
_entry.id   AF-K1R8X3-F1
#
_cell.length_a   1.000
_cell.length_b   1.000
_cell.length_c   1.000
_cell.angle_alpha   90.00
_cell.angle_beta   90.00
_cell.angle_gamma   90.00
#
_symmetry.space_group_name_H-M   'P 1'
#
loop_
_entity.id
_entity.type
_entity.pdbx_description
1 polymer ?
#
loop_
_entity_poly.entity_id
_entity_poly.type
_entity_poly.pdbx_seq_one_letter_code
_entity_poly.pdbx_strand_id
1 'polypeptide(L)'
;MDMTATSHPGHPGIDFTFDELGKHFFANIGAYKLLAYSYVRNKAAAEDIVSDCFLKLWEHKNKLDPRKGDYRMYIVQIIKNISYEYIRMNSIHAKIHGNI
;
A
#
# COMPACT_ATOMS: atom_id res chain seq x y z
N MET A 1 -17.48 16.15 23.10
CA MET A 1 -17.99 16.51 21.77
C MET A 1 -17.49 15.44 20.82
N ASP A 2 -18.24 14.34 20.74
CA ASP A 2 -17.89 13.22 19.87
C ASP A 2 -18.39 13.53 18.46
N MET A 3 -17.46 13.51 17.52
CA MET A 3 -17.74 13.68 16.10
C MET A 3 -17.94 12.26 15.53
N THR A 4 -19.20 11.81 15.50
CA THR A 4 -19.59 10.55 14.86
C THR A 4 -19.47 10.69 13.35
N ALA A 5 -18.40 10.13 12.79
CA ALA A 5 -18.25 9.99 11.35
C ALA A 5 -19.40 9.14 10.81
N THR A 6 -20.16 9.75 9.91
CA THR A 6 -21.34 9.21 9.23
C THR A 6 -21.03 7.89 8.53
N SER A 7 -21.69 6.83 8.97
CA SER A 7 -21.78 5.53 8.31
C SER A 7 -22.56 5.65 6.99
N HIS A 8 -21.94 5.21 5.89
CA HIS A 8 -22.59 5.09 4.58
C HIS A 8 -23.43 3.80 4.55
N PRO A 9 -24.74 3.86 4.25
CA PRO A 9 -25.60 2.68 4.30
C PRO A 9 -25.54 1.93 2.96
N GLY A 10 -25.05 0.68 2.97
CA GLY A 10 -25.04 -0.10 1.72
C GLY A 10 -24.52 -1.53 1.72
N HIS A 11 -23.98 -2.10 2.81
CA HIS A 11 -23.63 -3.53 2.79
C HIS A 11 -23.81 -4.20 4.17
N PRO A 12 -24.72 -5.18 4.31
CA PRO A 12 -24.79 -6.01 5.50
C PRO A 12 -23.73 -7.13 5.35
N GLY A 13 -22.57 -6.96 6.00
CA GLY A 13 -21.53 -7.98 5.96
C GLY A 13 -20.18 -7.43 6.40
N ILE A 14 -19.98 -7.40 7.73
CA ILE A 14 -18.72 -7.10 8.41
C ILE A 14 -18.30 -5.63 8.26
N ASP A 15 -18.59 -4.83 9.29
CA ASP A 15 -17.88 -3.58 9.52
C ASP A 15 -16.38 -3.88 9.56
N PHE A 16 -15.71 -3.64 8.43
CA PHE A 16 -14.31 -3.96 8.21
C PHE A 16 -13.38 -2.97 8.94
N THR A 17 -13.84 -2.30 9.99
CA THR A 17 -13.01 -1.41 10.80
C THR A 17 -11.82 -2.20 11.38
N PHE A 18 -10.59 -1.83 11.00
CA PHE A 18 -9.31 -2.33 11.56
C PHE A 18 -9.26 -3.87 11.78
N ASP A 19 -9.50 -4.64 10.71
CA ASP A 19 -9.52 -6.10 10.74
C ASP A 19 -8.12 -6.74 10.95
N GLU A 20 -8.06 -8.07 10.84
CA GLU A 20 -6.83 -8.88 10.88
C GLU A 20 -5.79 -8.45 9.83
N LEU A 21 -6.23 -8.03 8.64
CA LEU A 21 -5.36 -7.49 7.59
C LEU A 21 -4.69 -6.18 8.04
N GLY A 22 -5.46 -5.26 8.62
CA GLY A 22 -4.94 -4.03 9.21
C GLY A 22 -3.90 -4.31 10.29
N LYS A 23 -4.24 -5.19 11.25
CA LYS A 23 -3.31 -5.60 12.33
C LYS A 23 -2.02 -6.21 11.78
N HIS A 24 -2.14 -7.12 10.81
CA HIS A 24 -0.98 -7.72 10.15
C HIS A 24 -0.13 -6.66 9.46
N PHE A 25 -0.76 -5.75 8.71
CA PHE A 25 -0.06 -4.75 7.94
C PHE A 25 0.75 -3.82 8.85
N PHE A 26 0.13 -3.27 9.89
CA PHE A 26 0.80 -2.36 10.82
C PHE A 26 1.87 -3.07 11.67
N ALA A 27 1.65 -4.33 12.06
CA ALA A 27 2.68 -5.12 12.74
C ALA A 27 3.93 -5.36 11.88
N ASN A 28 3.79 -5.39 10.55
CA ASN A 28 4.87 -5.65 9.61
C ASN A 28 5.32 -4.41 8.81
N ILE A 29 4.82 -3.21 9.16
CA ILE A 29 5.04 -1.99 8.38
C ILE A 29 6.53 -1.65 8.21
N GLY A 30 7.35 -1.93 9.23
CA GLY A 30 8.80 -1.74 9.16
C GLY A 30 9.47 -2.62 8.11
N ALA A 31 9.05 -3.89 7.99
CA ALA A 31 9.58 -4.81 6.98
C ALA A 31 9.17 -4.38 5.56
N TYR A 32 7.94 -3.89 5.40
CA TYR A 32 7.48 -3.36 4.11
C TYR A 32 8.22 -2.08 3.70
N LYS A 33 8.50 -1.19 4.65
CA LYS A 33 9.34 0.00 4.39
C LYS A 33 10.75 -0.40 3.98
N LEU A 34 11.35 -1.39 4.64
CA LEU A 34 12.66 -1.91 4.28
C LEU A 34 12.66 -2.55 2.88
N LEU A 35 11.61 -3.30 2.54
CA LEU A 35 11.41 -3.86 1.20
C LEU A 35 11.32 -2.76 0.13
N ALA A 36 10.44 -1.76 0.32
CA ALA A 36 10.32 -0.64 -0.61
C ALA A 36 11.66 0.11 -0.75
N TYR A 37 12.33 0.39 0.37
CA TYR A 37 13.64 1.03 0.40
C TYR A 37 14.71 0.25 -0.38
N SER A 38 14.66 -1.09 -0.35
CA SER A 38 15.59 -1.93 -1.12
C SER A 38 15.52 -1.70 -2.63
N TYR A 39 14.36 -1.29 -3.14
CA TYR A 39 14.15 -0.91 -4.54
C TYR A 39 14.52 0.55 -4.81
N VAL A 40 13.98 1.49 -4.03
CA VAL A 40 14.01 2.92 -4.38
C VAL A 40 15.16 3.71 -3.76
N ARG A 41 15.84 3.14 -2.74
CA ARG A 41 16.98 3.75 -2.02
C ARG A 41 16.72 5.17 -1.51
N ASN A 42 15.45 5.50 -1.26
CA ASN A 42 14.99 6.78 -0.72
C ASN A 42 13.99 6.48 0.40
N LYS A 43 14.26 6.99 1.61
CA LYS A 43 13.44 6.70 2.79
C LYS A 43 12.03 7.30 2.69
N ALA A 44 11.92 8.55 2.25
CA ALA A 44 10.63 9.22 2.08
C ALA A 44 9.76 8.50 1.05
N ALA A 45 10.33 8.22 -0.13
CA ALA A 45 9.62 7.45 -1.17
C ALA A 45 9.21 6.05 -0.69
N ALA A 46 10.04 5.38 0.11
CA ALA A 46 9.69 4.08 0.68
C ALA A 46 8.51 4.17 1.67
N GLU A 47 8.41 5.25 2.46
CA GLU A 47 7.28 5.50 3.36
C GLU A 47 5.99 5.79 2.58
N ASP A 48 6.08 6.60 1.52
CA ASP A 48 4.95 6.91 0.64
C ASP A 48 4.43 5.64 -0.07
N ILE A 49 5.34 4.84 -0.64
CA ILE A 49 5.00 3.57 -1.32
C ILE A 49 4.25 2.60 -0.39
N VAL A 50 4.67 2.49 0.87
CA VAL A 50 4.00 1.60 1.83
C VAL A 50 2.64 2.14 2.22
N SER A 51 2.49 3.46 2.31
CA SER A 51 1.20 4.10 2.57
C SER A 51 0.22 3.88 1.41
N ASP A 52 0.68 4.06 0.17
CA ASP A 52 -0.09 3.77 -1.03
C ASP A 52 -0.45 2.30 -1.16
N CYS A 53 0.47 1.41 -0.76
CA CYS A 53 0.21 -0.02 -0.72
C CYS A 53 -0.96 -0.35 0.22
N PHE A 54 -0.99 0.25 1.41
CA PHE A 54 -2.08 0.05 2.37
C PHE A 54 -3.43 0.51 1.79
N LEU A 55 -3.46 1.70 1.17
CA LEU A 55 -4.66 2.24 0.55
C LEU A 55 -5.19 1.32 -0.55
N LYS A 56 -4.32 0.88 -1.49
CA LYS A 56 -4.71 -0.05 -2.57
C LYS A 56 -5.21 -1.38 -2.03
N LEU A 57 -4.54 -1.90 -1.00
CA LEU A 57 -4.95 -3.14 -0.33
C LEU A 57 -6.34 -2.99 0.28
N TRP A 58 -6.60 -1.86 0.94
CA TRP A 58 -7.88 -1.55 1.56
C TRP A 58 -9.03 -1.38 0.55
N GLU A 59 -8.77 -0.73 -0.57
CA GLU A 59 -9.72 -0.54 -1.67
C GLU A 59 -10.11 -1.87 -2.32
N HIS A 60 -9.20 -2.84 -2.35
CA HIS A 60 -9.40 -4.13 -3.00
C HIS A 60 -9.67 -5.28 -2.04
N LYS A 61 -9.75 -5.04 -0.72
CA LYS A 61 -9.91 -6.09 0.29
C LYS A 61 -11.13 -7.01 0.08
N ASN A 62 -12.23 -6.47 -0.44
CA ASN A 62 -13.44 -7.25 -0.73
C ASN A 62 -13.26 -8.27 -1.87
N LYS A 63 -12.21 -8.11 -2.68
CA LYS A 63 -11.84 -9.02 -3.77
C LYS A 63 -10.76 -10.02 -3.37
N LEU A 64 -10.15 -9.85 -2.19
CA LEU A 64 -9.16 -10.79 -1.67
C LEU A 64 -9.91 -12.02 -1.17
N ASP A 65 -9.62 -13.17 -1.76
CA ASP A 65 -10.13 -14.45 -1.28
C ASP A 65 -9.16 -14.98 -0.21
N PRO A 66 -9.58 -15.08 1.06
CA PRO A 66 -8.74 -15.58 2.15
C PRO A 66 -8.20 -17.00 1.90
N ARG A 67 -8.82 -17.76 0.98
CA ARG A 67 -8.44 -19.13 0.63
C ARG A 67 -7.42 -19.21 -0.51
N LYS A 68 -7.24 -18.15 -1.29
CA LYS A 68 -6.40 -18.16 -2.52
C LYS A 68 -4.95 -17.74 -2.29
N GLY A 69 -4.61 -17.30 -1.09
CA GLY A 69 -3.23 -16.99 -0.76
C GLY A 69 -3.13 -15.87 0.25
N ASP A 70 -2.04 -15.95 0.99
CA ASP A 70 -1.65 -15.00 2.02
C ASP A 70 -1.61 -13.57 1.49
N TYR A 71 -2.31 -12.64 2.14
CA TYR A 71 -2.27 -11.20 1.84
C TYR A 71 -0.84 -10.66 1.81
N ARG A 72 0.14 -11.33 2.44
CA ARG A 72 1.57 -11.06 2.31
C ARG A 72 2.05 -11.03 0.86
N MET A 73 1.63 -11.99 0.01
CA MET A 73 2.07 -12.04 -1.38
C MET A 73 1.49 -10.87 -2.19
N TYR A 74 0.23 -10.50 -1.92
CA TYR A 74 -0.40 -9.34 -2.53
C TYR A 74 0.30 -8.04 -2.13
N ILE A 75 0.62 -7.87 -0.85
CA ILE A 75 1.35 -6.70 -0.33
C ILE A 75 2.72 -6.57 -1.02
N VAL A 76 3.48 -7.67 -1.07
CA VAL A 76 4.79 -7.69 -1.75
C VAL A 76 4.66 -7.31 -3.23
N GLN A 77 3.65 -7.85 -3.92
CA GLN A 77 3.41 -7.52 -5.33
C GLN A 77 3.04 -6.05 -5.53
N ILE A 78 2.20 -5.48 -4.68
CA ILE A 78 1.81 -4.07 -4.74
C ILE A 78 3.03 -3.18 -4.52
N ILE A 79 3.81 -3.42 -3.47
CA ILE A 79 5.04 -2.65 -3.16
C ILE A 79 6.01 -2.68 -4.34
N LYS A 80 6.24 -3.87 -4.93
CA LYS A 80 7.11 -4.04 -6.09
C LYS A 80 6.63 -3.23 -7.28
N ASN A 81 5.33 -3.26 -7.58
CA ASN A 81 4.75 -2.55 -8.72
C ASN A 81 4.88 -1.02 -8.55
N ILE A 82 4.53 -0.48 -7.38
CA ILE A 82 4.64 0.97 -7.11
C ILE A 82 6.11 1.39 -7.14
N SER A 83 7.02 0.57 -6.59
CA SER A 83 8.46 0.85 -6.62
C SER A 83 9.01 0.93 -8.04
N TYR A 84 8.58 0.02 -8.94
CA TYR A 84 8.99 0.10 -10.34
C TYR A 84 8.46 1.34 -11.04
N GLU A 85 7.21 1.73 -10.78
CA GLU A 85 6.65 2.94 -11.36
C GLU A 85 7.40 4.19 -10.88
N TYR A 86 7.72 4.27 -9.58
CA TYR A 86 8.55 5.34 -9.03
C TYR A 86 9.91 5.44 -9.73
N ILE A 87 10.62 4.31 -9.89
CA ILE A 87 11.92 4.27 -10.58
C ILE A 87 11.78 4.71 -12.04
N ARG A 88 10.73 4.25 -12.73
CA ARG A 88 10.43 4.64 -14.10
C ARG A 88 10.22 6.15 -14.21
N MET A 89 9.37 6.74 -13.36
CA MET A 89 9.10 8.18 -13.36
C MET A 89 10.36 9.00 -13.07
N ASN A 90 11.15 8.61 -12.06
CA ASN A 90 12.42 9.27 -11.76
C ASN A 90 13.40 9.20 -12.94
N SER A 91 13.47 8.06 -13.63
CA SER A 91 14.33 7.92 -14.81
C SER A 91 13.89 8.83 -15.97
N ILE A 92 12.58 9.04 -16.13
CA ILE A 92 12.03 9.94 -17.15
C ILE A 92 12.34 11.39 -16.79
N HIS A 93 12.11 11.80 -15.54
CA HIS A 93 12.43 13.14 -15.06
C HIS A 93 13.91 13.46 -15.24
N ALA A 94 14.80 12.54 -14.88
CA ALA A 94 16.25 12.71 -15.07
C ALA A 94 16.63 12.90 -16.54
N LYS A 95 16.00 12.17 -17.47
CA LYS A 95 16.24 12.31 -18.92
C LYS A 95 15.76 13.66 -19.46
N ILE A 96 14.62 14.16 -18.98
CA ILE A 96 14.08 15.46 -19.41
C ILE A 96 15.01 16.59 -18.93
N HIS A 97 15.47 16.53 -17.68
CA HIS A 97 16.34 17.55 -17.10
C HIS A 97 17.82 17.44 -17.51
N GLY A 98 18.30 16.26 -17.90
CA GLY A 98 19.67 16.04 -18.37
C GLY A 98 19.90 16.34 -19.87
N ASN A 99 18.83 16.63 -20.62
CA ASN A 99 18.89 17.01 -22.04
C ASN A 99 18.80 18.54 -22.25
N ILE A 100 19.26 19.33 -21.26
CA ILE A 100 19.39 20.80 -21.30
C ILE A 100 20.83 21.14 -20.93
#